data_AF-A0A3N1KHF5-F1
#
_entry.id   AF-A0A3N1KHF5-F1
#
_cell.length_a   1.000
_cell.length_b   1.000
_cell.length_c   1.000
_cell.angle_alpha   90.00
_cell.angle_beta   90.00
_cell.angle_gamma   90.00
#
_symmetry.space_group_name_H-M   'P 1'
#
loop_
_entity.id
_entity.type
_entity.pdbx_description
1 polymer ?
#
loop_
_entity_poly.entity_id
_entity_poly.type
_entity_poly.pdbx_seq_one_letter_code
_entity_poly.pdbx_strand_id
1 'polypeptide(L)'
;MTVIVPAFATLCLVRAPAVAMSALLTLLGARLAGTDDDLPTALLAAAAVALATAGGNTLNDVHDCQTDRVNRADRPIPSGLIGLGPARVIAHLGLLAAAICSAFLSPWCLAICLANCGLLIVYARHSKGLGPLKAMIVGYLVGSTVLFAALSPTRVDWVLLTLATCAGLATVAREIVKDIEDIAGDRSVGARTMPIRFGIPGSRRVANFALVLAVALSFLPWAAGAQDPAAFVVLIAGAAILGSSLAVPDAGRAQRLIMAGSVVEMAAFLLLGT
;
A
#
# COMPACT_ATOMS: atom_id res chain seq x y z
N MET A 1 -18.89 9.45 -26.42
CA MET A 1 -17.62 8.68 -26.28
C MET A 1 -16.42 9.53 -25.86
N THR A 2 -16.50 10.87 -25.88
CA THR A 2 -15.36 11.79 -25.67
C THR A 2 -14.99 12.06 -24.19
N VAL A 3 -15.90 11.85 -23.24
CA VAL A 3 -15.63 12.08 -21.78
C VAL A 3 -15.25 10.80 -21.02
N ILE A 4 -15.62 9.63 -21.56
CA ILE A 4 -15.41 8.32 -20.90
C ILE A 4 -13.94 7.91 -20.90
N VAL A 5 -13.22 8.18 -22.00
CA VAL A 5 -11.80 7.82 -22.14
C VAL A 5 -10.91 8.60 -21.15
N PRO A 6 -11.05 9.93 -20.97
CA PRO A 6 -10.29 10.67 -19.95
C PRO A 6 -10.55 10.20 -18.51
N ALA A 7 -11.81 9.92 -18.17
CA ALA A 7 -12.18 9.48 -16.82
C ALA A 7 -11.60 8.09 -16.50
N PHE A 8 -11.76 7.14 -17.41
CA PHE A 8 -11.20 5.80 -17.26
C PHE A 8 -9.66 5.82 -17.17
N ALA A 9 -9.00 6.59 -18.05
CA ALA A 9 -7.55 6.74 -18.01
C ALA A 9 -7.06 7.33 -16.67
N THR A 10 -7.83 8.27 -16.10
CA THR A 10 -7.51 8.85 -14.78
C THR A 10 -7.66 7.84 -13.66
N LEU A 11 -8.72 7.02 -13.68
CA LEU A 11 -8.91 5.93 -12.70
C LEU A 11 -7.78 4.89 -12.76
N CYS A 12 -7.31 4.57 -13.96
CA CYS A 12 -6.13 3.72 -14.16
C CYS A 12 -4.87 4.39 -13.61
N LEU A 13 -4.68 5.70 -13.86
CA LEU A 13 -3.50 6.46 -13.45
C LEU A 13 -3.36 6.55 -11.93
N VAL A 14 -4.44 6.87 -11.22
CA VAL A 14 -4.42 6.95 -9.74
C VAL A 14 -4.34 5.56 -9.09
N ARG A 15 -4.51 4.49 -9.88
CA ARG A 15 -4.65 3.10 -9.46
C ARG A 15 -5.83 2.94 -8.49
N ALA A 16 -7.04 3.17 -9.00
CA ALA A 16 -8.28 3.13 -8.21
C ALA A 16 -8.41 1.93 -7.24
N PRO A 17 -8.01 0.68 -7.58
CA PRO A 17 -8.03 -0.43 -6.62
C PRO A 17 -7.12 -0.21 -5.40
N ALA A 18 -5.94 0.39 -5.58
CA ALA A 18 -5.02 0.69 -4.48
C ALA A 18 -5.56 1.83 -3.60
N VAL A 19 -6.21 2.82 -4.21
CA VAL A 19 -6.89 3.92 -3.51
C VAL A 19 -8.06 3.40 -2.66
N ALA A 20 -8.87 2.51 -3.21
CA ALA A 20 -9.95 1.86 -2.46
C ALA A 20 -9.41 1.04 -1.30
N MET A 21 -8.32 0.28 -1.52
CA MET A 21 -7.70 -0.53 -0.47
C MET A 21 -7.14 0.32 0.68
N SER A 22 -6.48 1.45 0.38
CA SER A 22 -5.95 2.32 1.43
C SER A 22 -7.05 3.05 2.21
N ALA A 23 -8.16 3.39 1.56
CA ALA A 23 -9.35 3.90 2.23
C ALA A 23 -9.98 2.85 3.17
N LEU A 24 -10.17 1.62 2.70
CA LEU A 24 -10.70 0.51 3.51
C LEU A 24 -9.80 0.18 4.71
N LEU A 25 -8.48 0.17 4.49
CA LEU A 25 -7.50 -0.07 5.56
C LEU A 25 -7.52 1.05 6.61
N THR A 26 -7.72 2.30 6.19
CA THR A 26 -7.91 3.45 7.09
C THR A 26 -9.19 3.32 7.91
N LEU A 27 -10.31 2.93 7.29
CA LEU A 27 -11.58 2.72 8.00
C LEU A 27 -11.49 1.56 9.00
N LEU A 28 -10.80 0.47 8.64
CA LEU A 28 -10.50 -0.61 9.58
C LEU A 28 -9.65 -0.12 10.76
N GLY A 29 -8.66 0.73 10.49
CA GLY A 29 -7.89 1.40 11.55
C GLY A 29 -8.77 2.26 12.47
N ALA A 30 -9.75 2.99 11.91
CA ALA A 30 -10.71 3.77 12.69
C ALA A 30 -11.53 2.88 13.63
N ARG A 31 -12.05 1.77 13.10
CA ARG A 31 -12.85 0.80 13.85
C ARG A 31 -12.10 0.18 15.03
N LEU A 32 -10.83 -0.16 14.83
CA LEU A 32 -9.99 -0.73 15.88
C LEU A 32 -9.56 0.33 16.91
N ALA A 33 -9.40 1.59 16.50
CA ALA A 33 -9.07 2.69 17.39
C ALA A 33 -10.29 3.30 18.13
N GLY A 34 -11.51 2.84 17.82
CA GLY A 34 -12.76 3.37 18.37
C GLY A 34 -13.00 4.83 17.97
N THR A 35 -12.77 5.17 16.71
CA THR A 35 -12.97 6.51 16.13
C THR A 35 -13.99 6.53 15.00
N ASP A 36 -14.65 5.40 14.72
CA ASP A 36 -15.63 5.24 13.65
C ASP A 36 -17.06 5.67 14.02
N ASP A 37 -17.30 5.99 15.30
CA ASP A 37 -18.57 6.55 15.80
C ASP A 37 -18.93 7.88 15.10
N ASP A 38 -17.91 8.68 14.75
CA ASP A 38 -18.04 9.92 13.98
C ASP A 38 -17.78 9.64 12.50
N LEU A 39 -18.84 9.18 11.82
CA LEU A 39 -18.78 8.81 10.40
C LEU A 39 -18.20 9.91 9.50
N PRO A 40 -18.58 11.20 9.61
CA PRO A 40 -17.90 12.28 8.88
C PRO A 40 -16.38 12.30 9.06
N THR A 41 -15.89 12.16 10.30
CA THR A 41 -14.45 12.15 10.59
C THR A 41 -13.76 10.91 10.01
N ALA A 42 -14.37 9.73 10.15
CA ALA A 42 -13.84 8.48 9.57
C ALA A 42 -13.77 8.55 8.03
N LEU A 43 -14.80 9.10 7.38
CA LEU A 43 -14.82 9.30 5.92
C LEU A 43 -13.80 10.35 5.47
N LEU A 44 -13.60 11.43 6.23
CA LEU A 44 -12.58 12.43 5.93
C LEU A 44 -11.16 11.85 6.08
N ALA A 45 -10.92 10.99 7.07
CA ALA A 45 -9.66 10.27 7.23
C ALA A 45 -9.40 9.32 6.05
N ALA A 46 -10.40 8.52 5.67
CA ALA A 46 -10.32 7.65 4.51
C ALA A 46 -10.07 8.44 3.20
N ALA A 47 -10.73 9.59 3.03
CA ALA A 47 -10.54 10.48 1.89
C ALA A 47 -9.12 11.08 1.86
N ALA A 48 -8.59 11.54 3.00
CA ALA A 48 -7.23 12.07 3.10
C ALA A 48 -6.19 11.03 2.64
N VAL A 49 -6.29 9.80 3.14
CA VAL A 49 -5.40 8.70 2.74
C VAL A 49 -5.60 8.30 1.28
N ALA A 50 -6.84 8.26 0.80
CA ALA A 50 -7.15 7.97 -0.61
C ALA A 50 -6.51 9.00 -1.56
N LEU A 51 -6.60 10.29 -1.22
CA LEU A 51 -6.00 11.38 -1.97
C LEU A 51 -4.46 11.32 -1.96
N ALA A 52 -3.86 11.03 -0.81
CA ALA A 52 -2.41 10.83 -0.71
C ALA A 52 -1.96 9.63 -1.56
N THR A 53 -2.72 8.53 -1.53
CA THR A 53 -2.45 7.32 -2.31
C THR A 53 -2.56 7.59 -3.81
N ALA A 54 -3.62 8.27 -4.25
CA ALA A 54 -3.83 8.67 -5.63
C ALA A 54 -2.71 9.59 -6.13
N GLY A 55 -2.35 10.60 -5.33
CA GLY A 55 -1.28 11.54 -5.63
C GLY A 55 0.08 10.85 -5.72
N GLY A 56 0.39 9.99 -4.76
CA GLY A 56 1.62 9.22 -4.70
C GLY A 56 1.77 8.21 -5.83
N ASN A 57 0.73 7.45 -6.16
CA ASN A 57 0.72 6.53 -7.30
C ASN A 57 0.94 7.28 -8.62
N THR A 58 0.24 8.41 -8.80
CA THR A 58 0.38 9.23 -10.01
C THR A 58 1.79 9.80 -10.12
N LEU A 59 2.35 10.31 -9.01
CA LEU A 59 3.72 10.84 -8.99
C LEU A 59 4.74 9.76 -9.32
N ASN A 60 4.55 8.54 -8.79
CA ASN A 60 5.39 7.40 -9.12
C ASN A 60 5.35 7.10 -10.64
N ASP A 61 4.18 7.05 -11.26
CA ASP A 61 4.05 6.76 -12.70
C ASP A 61 4.68 7.87 -13.56
N VAL A 62 4.65 9.14 -13.12
CA VAL A 62 5.36 10.24 -13.78
C VAL A 62 6.87 9.98 -13.83
N HIS A 63 7.45 9.47 -12.75
CA HIS A 63 8.88 9.18 -12.67
C HIS A 63 9.26 7.83 -13.31
N ASP A 64 8.35 6.86 -13.30
CA ASP A 64 8.56 5.52 -13.87
C ASP A 64 8.28 5.44 -15.38
N CYS A 65 7.87 6.52 -16.04
CA CYS A 65 7.47 6.53 -17.46
C CYS A 65 8.44 5.78 -18.40
N GLN A 66 9.75 5.94 -18.23
CA GLN A 66 10.74 5.23 -19.06
C GLN A 66 10.79 3.73 -18.78
N THR A 67 10.72 3.32 -17.51
CA THR A 67 10.68 1.92 -17.10
C THR A 67 9.37 1.26 -17.55
N ASP A 68 8.25 1.96 -17.39
CA ASP A 68 6.93 1.46 -17.75
C ASP A 68 6.74 1.32 -19.26
N ARG A 69 7.45 2.07 -20.11
CA ARG A 69 7.48 1.80 -21.57
C ARG A 69 7.97 0.39 -21.92
N VAL A 70 8.80 -0.20 -21.07
CA VAL A 70 9.30 -1.58 -21.26
C VAL A 70 8.37 -2.57 -20.59
N ASN A 71 8.00 -2.35 -19.34
CA ASN A 71 7.25 -3.34 -18.56
C ASN A 71 5.73 -3.31 -18.83
N ARG A 72 5.16 -2.12 -19.07
CA ARG A 72 3.71 -1.84 -19.02
C ARG A 72 3.34 -0.70 -19.96
N ALA A 73 3.60 -0.88 -21.26
CA ALA A 73 3.41 0.14 -22.29
C ALA A 73 1.94 0.59 -22.44
N ASP A 74 1.00 -0.21 -21.93
CA ASP A 74 -0.44 0.05 -21.87
C ASP A 74 -0.84 1.09 -20.80
N ARG A 75 0.05 1.42 -19.84
CA ARG A 75 -0.26 2.40 -18.79
C ARG A 75 -0.58 3.79 -19.35
N PRO A 76 -1.38 4.62 -18.65
CA PRO A 76 -1.87 5.90 -19.17
C PRO A 76 -0.79 6.88 -19.62
N ILE A 77 0.35 6.95 -18.92
CA ILE A 77 1.45 7.86 -19.28
C ILE A 77 2.29 7.29 -20.44
N PRO A 78 2.84 6.05 -20.39
CA PRO A 78 3.59 5.46 -21.51
C PRO A 78 2.83 5.39 -22.83
N SER A 79 1.53 5.07 -22.80
CA SER A 79 0.66 4.99 -23.98
C SER A 79 0.27 6.35 -24.56
N GLY A 80 0.53 7.45 -23.85
CA GLY A 80 0.18 8.81 -24.26
C GLY A 80 -1.28 9.20 -23.99
N LEU A 81 -2.07 8.36 -23.33
CA LEU A 81 -3.45 8.70 -22.92
C LEU A 81 -3.50 9.90 -21.97
N ILE A 82 -2.49 10.04 -21.10
CA ILE A 82 -2.32 11.19 -20.20
C ILE A 82 -0.90 11.72 -20.30
N GLY A 83 -0.76 13.02 -20.61
CA GLY A 83 0.54 13.68 -20.66
C GLY A 83 1.18 13.86 -19.26
N LEU A 84 2.51 14.00 -19.22
CA LEU A 84 3.26 14.21 -17.98
C LEU A 84 2.84 15.48 -17.22
N GLY A 85 2.46 16.56 -17.93
CA GLY A 85 2.01 17.80 -17.31
C GLY A 85 0.73 17.61 -16.47
N PRO A 86 -0.40 17.18 -17.08
CA PRO A 86 -1.61 16.86 -16.35
C PRO A 86 -1.41 15.84 -15.22
N ALA A 87 -0.62 14.78 -15.45
CA ALA A 87 -0.33 13.80 -14.41
C ALA A 87 0.39 14.42 -13.19
N ARG A 88 1.36 15.33 -13.41
CA ARG A 88 1.99 16.07 -12.30
C ARG A 88 0.99 16.94 -11.55
N VAL A 89 0.08 17.61 -12.24
CA VAL A 89 -0.96 18.42 -11.59
C VAL A 89 -1.86 17.55 -10.72
N ILE A 90 -2.35 16.42 -11.24
CA ILE A 90 -3.16 15.45 -10.48
C ILE A 90 -2.39 14.97 -9.25
N ALA A 91 -1.11 14.62 -9.41
CA ALA A 91 -0.27 14.17 -8.31
C ALA A 91 -0.17 15.21 -7.18
N HIS A 92 0.20 16.45 -7.50
CA HIS A 92 0.42 17.49 -6.49
C HIS A 92 -0.89 17.97 -5.85
N LEU A 93 -1.98 18.05 -6.62
CA LEU A 93 -3.31 18.37 -6.08
C LEU A 93 -3.80 17.29 -5.12
N GLY A 94 -3.59 16.01 -5.44
CA GLY A 94 -3.93 14.90 -4.54
C GLY A 94 -3.16 14.97 -3.21
N LEU A 95 -1.85 15.21 -3.26
CA LEU A 95 -1.03 15.36 -2.04
C LEU A 95 -1.40 16.62 -1.23
N LEU A 96 -1.70 17.74 -1.90
CA LEU A 96 -2.13 18.97 -1.24
C LEU A 96 -3.50 18.79 -0.58
N ALA A 97 -4.47 18.20 -1.29
CA ALA A 97 -5.79 17.94 -0.75
C ALA A 97 -5.73 16.99 0.45
N ALA A 98 -4.89 15.96 0.40
CA ALA A 98 -4.65 15.08 1.54
C ALA A 98 -4.15 15.85 2.77
N ALA A 99 -3.18 16.75 2.61
CA ALA A 99 -2.65 17.57 3.70
C ALA A 99 -3.72 18.52 4.29
N ILE A 100 -4.54 19.13 3.43
CA ILE A 100 -5.66 19.99 3.84
C ILE A 100 -6.68 19.17 4.64
N CYS A 101 -7.15 18.04 4.13
CA CYS A 101 -8.06 17.15 4.86
C CYS A 101 -7.49 16.71 6.21
N SER A 102 -6.19 16.38 6.24
CA SER A 102 -5.51 15.95 7.47
C SER A 102 -5.42 17.06 8.53
N ALA A 103 -5.32 18.32 8.10
CA ALA A 103 -5.30 19.47 9.01
C ALA A 103 -6.66 19.69 9.72
N PHE A 104 -7.76 19.24 9.12
CA PHE A 104 -9.10 19.28 9.73
C PHE A 104 -9.39 18.09 10.66
N LEU A 105 -8.53 17.06 10.69
CA LEU A 105 -8.69 15.88 11.53
C LEU A 105 -8.01 16.06 12.89
N SER A 106 -6.68 16.12 12.90
CA SER A 106 -5.89 16.30 14.12
C SER A 106 -4.41 16.61 13.81
N PRO A 107 -3.64 17.13 14.78
CA PRO A 107 -2.19 17.29 14.63
C PRO A 107 -1.45 15.97 14.34
N TRP A 108 -1.96 14.86 14.87
CA TRP A 108 -1.45 13.51 14.59
C TRP A 108 -1.61 13.15 13.11
N CYS A 109 -2.81 13.32 12.57
CA CYS A 109 -3.10 13.05 11.16
C CYS A 109 -2.26 13.95 10.25
N LEU A 110 -2.18 15.25 10.57
CA LEU A 110 -1.38 16.19 9.79
C LEU A 110 0.11 15.80 9.80
N ALA A 111 0.67 15.43 10.94
CA ALA A 111 2.07 15.00 11.05
C ALA A 111 2.35 13.75 10.21
N ILE A 112 1.51 12.71 10.31
CA ILE A 112 1.64 11.50 9.50
C ILE A 112 1.49 11.84 8.01
N CYS A 113 0.49 12.65 7.63
CA CYS A 113 0.27 13.02 6.23
C CYS A 113 1.47 13.75 5.64
N LEU A 114 2.03 14.73 6.35
CA LEU A 114 3.17 15.50 5.85
C LEU A 114 4.41 14.61 5.72
N ALA A 115 4.67 13.73 6.69
CA ALA A 115 5.74 12.75 6.61
C ALA A 115 5.55 11.80 5.42
N ASN A 116 4.32 11.29 5.22
CA ASN A 116 3.98 10.38 4.13
C ASN A 116 4.07 11.06 2.76
N CYS A 117 3.57 12.29 2.61
CA CYS A 117 3.72 13.07 1.39
C CYS A 117 5.19 13.31 1.05
N GLY A 118 6.01 13.65 2.06
CA GLY A 118 7.47 13.79 1.90
C GLY A 118 8.12 12.48 1.42
N LEU A 119 7.79 11.35 2.06
CA LEU A 119 8.28 10.04 1.67
C LEU A 119 7.81 9.61 0.28
N LEU A 120 6.57 9.90 -0.11
CA LEU A 120 6.04 9.62 -1.45
C LEU A 120 6.82 10.40 -2.52
N ILE A 121 7.16 11.67 -2.26
CA ILE A 121 7.98 12.48 -3.16
C ILE A 121 9.42 11.94 -3.24
N VAL A 122 10.03 11.62 -2.10
CA VAL A 122 11.38 11.03 -2.06
C VAL A 122 11.40 9.70 -2.80
N TYR A 123 10.41 8.85 -2.55
CA TYR A 123 10.23 7.57 -3.20
C TYR A 123 10.11 7.72 -4.71
N ALA A 124 9.18 8.54 -5.19
CA ALA A 124 8.97 8.71 -6.63
C ALA A 124 10.23 9.20 -7.36
N ARG A 125 11.01 10.09 -6.72
CA ARG A 125 12.24 10.62 -7.33
C ARG A 125 13.43 9.66 -7.29
N HIS A 126 13.56 8.85 -6.24
CA HIS A 126 14.79 8.11 -5.95
C HIS A 126 14.62 6.59 -5.94
N SER A 127 13.40 6.05 -6.12
CA SER A 127 13.07 4.62 -6.00
C SER A 127 14.07 3.70 -6.71
N LYS A 128 14.53 4.10 -7.90
CA LYS A 128 15.49 3.35 -8.73
C LYS A 128 16.87 3.16 -8.08
N GLY A 129 17.23 3.95 -7.07
CA GLY A 129 18.50 3.87 -6.35
C GLY A 129 18.41 3.33 -4.92
N LEU A 130 17.22 3.13 -4.36
CA LEU A 130 17.04 2.84 -2.94
C LEU A 130 17.32 1.39 -2.53
N GLY A 131 17.36 0.44 -3.48
CA GLY A 131 17.55 -0.98 -3.18
C GLY A 131 16.49 -1.50 -2.18
N PRO A 132 16.87 -2.15 -1.07
CA PRO A 132 15.90 -2.71 -0.12
C PRO A 132 15.09 -1.65 0.63
N LEU A 133 15.61 -0.42 0.77
CA LEU A 133 14.90 0.68 1.44
C LEU A 133 13.62 1.07 0.68
N LYS A 134 13.57 0.82 -0.64
CA LYS A 134 12.37 1.01 -1.47
C LYS A 134 11.16 0.30 -0.87
N ALA A 135 11.28 -1.00 -0.61
CA ALA A 135 10.19 -1.81 -0.07
C ALA A 135 9.80 -1.40 1.36
N MET A 136 10.80 -1.06 2.20
CA MET A 136 10.55 -0.59 3.57
C MET A 136 9.75 0.70 3.62
N ILE A 137 10.04 1.67 2.73
CA ILE A 137 9.29 2.91 2.64
C ILE A 137 7.83 2.64 2.26
N VAL A 138 7.59 1.80 1.26
CA VAL A 138 6.21 1.46 0.84
C VAL A 138 5.48 0.69 1.95
N GLY A 139 6.17 -0.21 2.64
CA GLY A 139 5.65 -0.90 3.81
C GLY A 139 5.21 0.05 4.93
N TYR A 140 6.07 1.00 5.30
CA TYR A 140 5.71 2.05 6.27
C TYR A 140 4.53 2.90 5.78
N LEU A 141 4.54 3.32 4.50
CA LEU A 141 3.46 4.13 3.93
C LEU A 141 2.10 3.42 4.02
N VAL A 142 2.05 2.10 3.79
CA VAL A 142 0.81 1.31 3.94
C VAL A 142 0.48 1.07 5.42
N GLY A 143 1.44 0.66 6.25
CA GLY A 143 1.17 0.43 7.67
C GLY A 143 0.69 1.68 8.41
N SER A 144 1.25 2.85 8.06
CA SER A 144 0.84 4.13 8.64
C SER A 144 -0.59 4.55 8.31
N THR A 145 -1.23 4.00 7.26
CA THR A 145 -2.65 4.30 6.98
C THR A 145 -3.58 3.73 8.05
N VAL A 146 -3.21 2.59 8.63
CA VAL A 146 -3.94 2.00 9.77
C VAL A 146 -3.86 2.92 10.99
N LEU A 147 -2.66 3.45 11.27
CA LEU A 147 -2.40 4.34 12.40
C LEU A 147 -3.01 5.73 12.21
N PHE A 148 -3.19 6.16 10.96
CA PHE A 148 -3.70 7.47 10.60
C PHE A 148 -5.08 7.73 11.21
N ALA A 149 -5.98 6.75 11.11
CA ALA A 149 -7.35 6.87 11.61
C ALA A 149 -7.49 6.77 13.14
N ALA A 150 -6.40 6.52 13.87
CA ALA A 150 -6.42 6.58 15.32
C ALA A 150 -6.69 8.00 15.85
N LEU A 151 -6.50 9.04 15.03
CA LEU A 151 -6.64 10.47 15.34
C LEU A 151 -5.73 11.01 16.46
N SER A 152 -5.22 10.16 17.34
CA SER A 152 -4.34 10.48 18.46
C SER A 152 -3.41 9.29 18.74
N PRO A 153 -2.14 9.52 19.13
CA PRO A 153 -1.24 8.44 19.56
C PRO A 153 -1.77 7.67 20.77
N THR A 154 -2.63 8.26 21.61
CA THR A 154 -3.19 7.59 22.80
C THR A 154 -4.20 6.49 22.48
N ARG A 155 -4.68 6.41 21.24
CA ARG A 155 -5.61 5.38 20.75
C ARG A 155 -4.92 4.25 20.01
N VAL A 156 -3.58 4.31 19.91
CA VAL A 156 -2.78 3.28 19.27
C VAL A 156 -2.50 2.19 20.30
N ASP A 157 -3.30 1.13 20.26
CA ASP A 157 -3.08 -0.07 21.06
C ASP A 157 -2.23 -1.12 20.31
N TRP A 158 -1.96 -2.25 20.95
CA TRP A 158 -1.15 -3.31 20.36
C TRP A 158 -1.86 -4.06 19.22
N VAL A 159 -3.20 -4.09 19.17
CA VAL A 159 -3.96 -4.73 18.09
C VAL A 159 -3.83 -3.90 16.82
N LEU A 160 -4.02 -2.58 16.93
CA LEU A 160 -3.84 -1.64 15.83
C LEU A 160 -2.40 -1.65 15.32
N LEU A 161 -1.41 -1.68 16.22
CA LEU A 161 0.01 -1.81 15.85
C LEU A 161 0.30 -3.14 15.14
N THR A 162 -0.33 -4.23 15.58
CA THR A 162 -0.19 -5.54 14.94
C THR A 162 -0.70 -5.48 13.50
N LEU A 163 -1.91 -4.94 13.27
CA LEU A 163 -2.46 -4.77 11.93
C LEU A 163 -1.58 -3.87 11.05
N ALA A 164 -1.15 -2.71 11.58
CA ALA A 164 -0.26 -1.79 10.88
C ALA A 164 1.04 -2.47 10.44
N THR A 165 1.63 -3.27 11.33
CA THR A 165 2.88 -4.00 11.06
C THR A 165 2.67 -5.11 10.04
N CYS A 166 1.59 -5.88 10.14
CA CYS A 166 1.26 -6.95 9.19
C CYS A 166 1.01 -6.37 7.79
N ALA A 167 0.22 -5.30 7.68
CA ALA A 167 -0.04 -4.61 6.41
C ALA A 167 1.25 -4.06 5.78
N GLY A 168 2.15 -3.51 6.61
CA GLY A 168 3.45 -3.03 6.17
C GLY A 168 4.37 -4.15 5.68
N LEU A 169 4.50 -5.25 6.41
CA LEU A 169 5.34 -6.40 6.05
C LEU A 169 4.83 -7.14 4.81
N ALA A 170 3.51 -7.35 4.70
CA ALA A 170 2.92 -7.92 3.49
C ALA A 170 3.18 -7.01 2.27
N THR A 171 3.13 -5.69 2.46
CA THR A 171 3.46 -4.72 1.42
C THR A 171 4.94 -4.73 1.05
N VAL A 172 5.84 -4.89 2.02
CA VAL A 172 7.28 -5.10 1.75
C VAL A 172 7.47 -6.31 0.84
N ALA A 173 6.87 -7.45 1.19
CA ALA A 173 6.96 -8.66 0.39
C ALA A 173 6.43 -8.42 -1.04
N ARG A 174 5.25 -7.78 -1.14
CA ARG A 174 4.60 -7.43 -2.40
C ARG A 174 5.46 -6.51 -3.28
N GLU A 175 6.12 -5.50 -2.71
CA GLU A 175 6.98 -4.57 -3.47
C GLU A 175 8.26 -5.27 -3.96
N ILE A 176 8.85 -6.17 -3.17
CA ILE A 176 10.01 -6.95 -3.61
C ILE A 176 9.63 -7.92 -4.74
N VAL A 177 8.47 -8.59 -4.63
CA VAL A 177 7.97 -9.48 -5.69
C VAL A 177 7.67 -8.70 -6.97
N LYS A 178 7.08 -7.51 -6.85
CA LYS A 178 6.85 -6.60 -7.98
C LYS A 178 8.17 -6.20 -8.65
N ASP A 179 9.22 -5.89 -7.89
CA ASP A 179 10.53 -5.58 -8.48
C ASP A 179 11.11 -6.75 -9.29
N ILE A 180 10.80 -8.00 -8.92
CA ILE A 180 11.18 -9.18 -9.71
C ILE A 180 10.41 -9.21 -11.03
N GLU A 181 9.11 -8.90 -11.02
CA GLU A 181 8.28 -8.79 -12.23
C GLU A 181 8.79 -7.67 -13.16
N ASP A 182 9.14 -6.52 -12.59
CA ASP A 182 9.52 -5.31 -13.32
C ASP A 182 11.04 -5.26 -13.69
N ILE A 183 11.78 -6.37 -13.53
CA ILE A 183 13.25 -6.41 -13.65
C ILE A 183 13.79 -5.97 -15.03
N ALA A 184 13.04 -6.23 -16.11
CA ALA A 184 13.47 -5.91 -17.47
C ALA A 184 13.54 -4.38 -17.69
N GLY A 185 12.48 -3.66 -17.34
CA GLY A 185 12.44 -2.20 -17.41
C GLY A 185 13.34 -1.52 -16.39
N ASP A 186 13.56 -2.11 -15.22
CA ASP A 186 14.51 -1.56 -14.25
C ASP A 186 15.96 -1.66 -14.75
N ARG A 187 16.31 -2.74 -15.48
CA ARG A 187 17.63 -2.88 -16.12
C ARG A 187 17.85 -1.87 -17.24
N SER A 188 16.82 -1.54 -18.03
CA SER A 188 16.97 -0.64 -19.17
C SER A 188 17.33 0.80 -18.78
N VAL A 189 17.02 1.20 -17.54
CA VAL A 189 17.34 2.52 -16.98
C VAL A 189 18.50 2.50 -15.98
N GLY A 190 19.21 1.37 -15.85
CA GLY A 190 20.33 1.24 -14.92
C GLY A 190 19.92 1.30 -13.44
N ALA A 191 18.70 0.89 -13.09
CA ALA A 191 18.24 0.88 -11.70
C ALA A 191 19.04 -0.11 -10.84
N ARG A 192 19.05 0.15 -9.53
CA ARG A 192 19.73 -0.65 -8.50
C ARG A 192 18.72 -1.25 -7.53
N THR A 193 17.63 -1.81 -8.06
CA THR A 193 16.60 -2.49 -7.26
C THR A 193 17.12 -3.82 -6.68
N MET A 194 16.41 -4.34 -5.69
CA MET A 194 16.82 -5.55 -4.96
C MET A 194 17.14 -6.74 -5.89
N PRO A 195 16.31 -7.12 -6.87
CA PRO A 195 16.61 -8.25 -7.75
C PRO A 195 17.78 -8.01 -8.71
N ILE A 196 18.10 -6.75 -9.02
CA ILE A 196 19.30 -6.41 -9.80
C ILE A 196 20.56 -6.57 -8.94
N ARG A 197 20.52 -6.16 -7.66
CA ARG A 197 21.70 -6.19 -6.77
C ARG A 197 21.97 -7.57 -6.15
N PHE A 198 20.92 -8.29 -5.76
CA PHE A 198 21.04 -9.54 -4.98
C PHE A 198 20.51 -10.78 -5.73
N GLY A 199 20.04 -10.59 -6.96
CA GLY A 199 19.42 -11.64 -7.77
C GLY A 199 17.99 -11.99 -7.33
N ILE A 200 17.26 -12.65 -8.22
CA ILE A 200 15.88 -13.11 -7.97
C ILE A 200 15.78 -14.01 -6.73
N PRO A 201 16.68 -15.01 -6.51
CA PRO A 201 16.58 -15.88 -5.33
C PRO A 201 16.83 -15.15 -4.01
N GLY A 202 17.71 -14.14 -4.00
CA GLY A 202 17.96 -13.30 -2.82
C GLY A 202 16.73 -12.46 -2.47
N SER A 203 16.17 -11.77 -3.47
CA SER A 203 14.94 -10.98 -3.31
C SER A 203 13.76 -11.83 -2.84
N ARG A 204 13.56 -13.02 -3.42
CA ARG A 204 12.50 -13.93 -2.99
C ARG A 204 12.63 -14.34 -1.53
N ARG A 205 13.84 -14.68 -1.06
CA ARG A 205 14.04 -15.06 0.34
C ARG A 205 13.65 -13.94 1.30
N VAL A 206 13.98 -12.69 0.99
CA VAL A 206 13.61 -11.55 1.83
C VAL A 206 12.11 -11.27 1.76
N ALA A 207 11.50 -11.33 0.57
CA ALA A 207 10.04 -11.20 0.44
C ALA A 207 9.30 -12.28 1.25
N ASN A 208 9.73 -13.54 1.12
CA ASN A 208 9.15 -14.67 1.84
C ASN A 208 9.31 -14.52 3.35
N PHE A 209 10.48 -14.08 3.82
CA PHE A 209 10.72 -13.81 5.23
C PHE A 209 9.77 -12.73 5.77
N ALA A 210 9.65 -11.60 5.07
CA ALA A 210 8.73 -10.54 5.46
C ALA A 210 7.27 -11.04 5.50
N LEU A 211 6.87 -11.86 4.54
CA LEU A 211 5.50 -12.39 4.48
C LEU A 211 5.21 -13.41 5.59
N VAL A 212 6.15 -14.32 5.86
CA VAL A 212 6.03 -15.28 6.97
C VAL A 212 5.99 -14.55 8.31
N LEU A 213 6.79 -13.49 8.48
CA LEU A 213 6.75 -12.66 9.67
C LEU A 213 5.40 -11.93 9.80
N ALA A 214 4.84 -11.39 8.71
CA ALA A 214 3.52 -10.78 8.70
C ALA A 214 2.44 -11.77 9.19
N VAL A 215 2.43 -12.97 8.60
CA VAL A 215 1.48 -14.03 8.97
C VAL A 215 1.69 -14.47 10.42
N ALA A 216 2.93 -14.64 10.89
CA ALA A 216 3.18 -15.04 12.27
C ALA A 216 2.65 -13.98 13.27
N LEU A 217 2.87 -12.70 12.96
CA LEU A 217 2.39 -11.59 13.80
C LEU A 217 0.86 -11.44 13.76
N SER A 218 0.20 -11.82 12.67
CA SER A 218 -1.26 -11.71 12.56
C SER A 218 -2.01 -12.63 13.54
N PHE A 219 -1.36 -13.67 14.07
CA PHE A 219 -1.90 -14.53 15.14
C PHE A 219 -1.73 -13.98 16.56
N LEU A 220 -0.99 -12.88 16.75
CA LEU A 220 -0.76 -12.31 18.09
C LEU A 220 -2.05 -12.05 18.87
N PRO A 221 -3.16 -11.60 18.26
CA PRO A 221 -4.36 -11.35 19.04
C PRO A 221 -4.98 -12.60 19.68
N TRP A 222 -4.91 -13.73 19.00
CA TRP A 222 -5.37 -15.01 19.53
C TRP A 222 -4.39 -15.58 20.56
N ALA A 223 -3.08 -15.40 20.34
CA ALA A 223 -2.08 -15.73 21.36
C ALA A 223 -2.27 -14.90 22.65
N ALA A 224 -2.82 -13.69 22.53
CA ALA A 224 -3.15 -12.80 23.65
C ALA A 224 -4.56 -13.01 24.24
N GLY A 225 -5.33 -13.98 23.72
CA GLY A 225 -6.62 -14.39 24.30
C GLY A 225 -7.87 -13.98 23.53
N ALA A 226 -7.78 -13.51 22.29
CA ALA A 226 -8.95 -13.35 21.42
C ALA A 226 -9.67 -14.70 21.20
N GLN A 227 -11.00 -14.72 21.30
CA GLN A 227 -11.81 -15.95 21.26
C GLN A 227 -12.78 -16.04 20.09
N ASP A 228 -12.84 -15.05 19.19
CA ASP A 228 -13.77 -15.07 18.06
C ASP A 228 -13.41 -16.19 17.05
N PRO A 229 -14.25 -17.24 16.91
CA PRO A 229 -13.95 -18.36 16.03
C PRO A 229 -14.08 -18.01 14.55
N ALA A 230 -14.98 -17.10 14.19
CA ALA A 230 -15.19 -16.70 12.80
C ALA A 230 -13.98 -15.89 12.30
N ALA A 231 -13.52 -14.93 13.08
CA ALA A 231 -12.31 -14.17 12.82
C ALA A 231 -11.08 -15.10 12.70
N PHE A 232 -10.96 -16.11 13.56
CA PHE A 232 -9.86 -17.08 13.50
C PHE A 232 -9.88 -17.91 12.21
N VAL A 233 -11.04 -18.39 11.77
CA VAL A 233 -11.19 -19.14 10.52
C VAL A 233 -10.81 -18.27 9.31
N VAL A 234 -11.26 -17.01 9.29
CA VAL A 234 -10.90 -16.07 8.23
C VAL A 234 -9.40 -15.78 8.23
N LEU A 235 -8.78 -15.66 9.41
CA LEU A 235 -7.33 -15.49 9.53
C LEU A 235 -6.57 -16.67 8.92
N ILE A 236 -6.96 -17.91 9.25
CA ILE A 236 -6.34 -19.12 8.69
C ILE A 236 -6.48 -19.15 7.16
N ALA A 237 -7.64 -18.76 6.63
CA ALA A 237 -7.85 -18.68 5.19
C ALA A 237 -6.91 -17.65 4.54
N GLY A 238 -6.76 -16.47 5.16
CA GLY A 238 -5.81 -15.44 4.72
C GLY A 238 -4.37 -15.94 4.74
N ALA A 239 -3.94 -16.53 5.85
CA ALA A 239 -2.62 -17.13 6.02
C ALA A 239 -2.33 -18.23 4.99
N ALA A 240 -3.33 -19.06 4.65
CA ALA A 240 -3.20 -20.10 3.62
C ALA A 240 -3.00 -19.49 2.22
N ILE A 241 -3.76 -18.45 1.87
CA ILE A 241 -3.60 -17.73 0.59
C ILE A 241 -2.21 -17.08 0.52
N LEU A 242 -1.78 -16.40 1.58
CA LEU A 242 -0.44 -15.81 1.66
C LEU A 242 0.66 -16.87 1.56
N GLY A 243 0.52 -17.99 2.27
CA GLY A 243 1.45 -19.12 2.23
C GLY A 243 1.56 -19.74 0.84
N SER A 244 0.45 -19.84 0.11
CA SER A 244 0.45 -20.32 -1.28
C SER A 244 1.31 -19.47 -2.22
N SER A 245 1.42 -18.16 -1.97
CA SER A 245 2.24 -17.25 -2.79
C SER A 245 3.74 -17.59 -2.75
N LEU A 246 4.20 -18.20 -1.66
CA LEU A 246 5.60 -18.59 -1.46
C LEU A 246 6.02 -19.69 -2.45
N ALA A 247 5.07 -20.54 -2.85
CA ALA A 247 5.31 -21.68 -3.74
C ALA A 247 5.18 -21.30 -5.23
N VAL A 248 4.67 -20.11 -5.56
CA VAL A 248 4.42 -19.69 -6.94
C VAL A 248 5.66 -19.06 -7.55
N PRO A 249 6.25 -19.62 -8.64
CA PRO A 249 7.45 -19.05 -9.26
C PRO A 249 7.18 -17.78 -10.07
N ASP A 250 5.99 -17.62 -10.61
CA ASP A 250 5.59 -16.44 -11.36
C ASP A 250 5.37 -15.23 -10.43
N ALA A 251 6.12 -14.15 -10.64
CA ALA A 251 6.09 -12.99 -9.75
C ALA A 251 4.73 -12.28 -9.77
N GLY A 252 4.10 -12.14 -10.94
CA GLY A 252 2.79 -11.50 -11.07
C GLY A 252 1.68 -12.28 -10.36
N ARG A 253 1.65 -13.61 -10.48
CA ARG A 253 0.73 -14.48 -9.73
C ARG A 253 0.99 -14.43 -8.23
N ALA A 254 2.24 -14.50 -7.79
CA ALA A 254 2.59 -14.39 -6.37
C ALA A 254 2.13 -13.04 -5.79
N GLN A 255 2.35 -11.94 -6.51
CA GLN A 255 1.88 -10.62 -6.11
C GLN A 255 0.35 -10.56 -5.92
N ARG A 256 -0.43 -11.15 -6.84
CA ARG A 256 -1.90 -11.22 -6.73
C ARG A 256 -2.36 -12.01 -5.51
N LEU A 257 -1.69 -13.12 -5.21
CA LEU A 257 -1.98 -13.92 -4.01
C LEU A 257 -1.65 -13.16 -2.73
N ILE A 258 -0.53 -12.43 -2.68
CA ILE A 258 -0.21 -11.58 -1.52
C ILE A 258 -1.32 -10.55 -1.30
N MET A 259 -1.76 -9.85 -2.37
CA MET A 259 -2.85 -8.88 -2.24
C MET A 259 -4.16 -9.53 -1.79
N ALA A 260 -4.54 -10.67 -2.38
CA ALA A 260 -5.77 -11.38 -2.01
C ALA A 260 -5.74 -11.85 -0.55
N GLY A 261 -4.63 -12.46 -0.11
CA GLY A 261 -4.48 -12.95 1.26
C GLY A 261 -4.48 -11.82 2.27
N SER A 262 -3.85 -10.67 1.98
CA SER A 262 -3.90 -9.49 2.85
C SER A 262 -5.32 -8.94 3.01
N VAL A 263 -6.16 -8.96 1.96
CA VAL A 263 -7.57 -8.57 2.08
C VAL A 263 -8.35 -9.50 2.99
N VAL A 264 -8.09 -10.81 2.90
CA VAL A 264 -8.73 -11.81 3.76
C VAL A 264 -8.26 -11.65 5.22
N GLU A 265 -6.96 -11.41 5.46
CA GLU A 265 -6.47 -11.10 6.82
C GLU A 265 -7.09 -9.81 7.36
N MET A 266 -7.23 -8.75 6.56
CA MET A 266 -7.93 -7.53 6.98
C MET A 266 -9.37 -7.82 7.41
N ALA A 267 -10.08 -8.72 6.72
CA ALA A 267 -11.42 -9.13 7.11
C ALA A 267 -11.44 -9.86 8.48
N ALA A 268 -10.41 -10.64 8.81
CA ALA A 268 -10.28 -11.26 10.13
C ALA A 268 -10.16 -10.21 11.25
N PHE A 269 -9.36 -9.17 11.05
CA PHE A 269 -9.23 -8.06 12.01
C PHE A 269 -10.51 -7.24 12.14
N LEU A 270 -11.30 -7.11 11.07
CA LEU A 270 -12.60 -6.46 11.11
C LEU A 270 -13.59 -7.22 12.00
N LEU A 271 -13.61 -8.55 11.89
CA LEU A 271 -14.44 -9.42 12.73
C LEU A 271 -13.96 -9.45 14.18
N LEU A 272 -12.65 -9.32 14.42
CA LEU A 272 -12.09 -9.28 15.78
C LEU A 272 -12.52 -8.03 16.58
N GLY A 273 -12.78 -6.91 15.90
CA GLY A 273 -13.15 -5.64 16.53
C GLY A 273 -14.61 -5.54 16.99
N THR A 274 -15.44 -6.58 16.78
CA THR A 274 -16.84 -6.65 17.25
C THR A 274 -16.97 -7.43 18.55
#